data_AF-A0A1H3EE18-F1
#
_entry.id   AF-A0A1H3EE18-F1
#
_cell.length_a   1.000
_cell.length_b   1.000
_cell.length_c   1.000
_cell.angle_alpha   90.00
_cell.angle_beta   90.00
_cell.angle_gamma   90.00
#
_symmetry.space_group_name_H-M   'P 1'
#
loop_
_entity.id
_entity.type
_entity.pdbx_description
1 polymer ?
#
loop_
_entity_poly.entity_id
_entity_poly.type
_entity_poly.pdbx_seq_one_letter_code
_entity_poly.pdbx_strand_id
1 'polypeptide(L)'
;MGLYDTYLAVRHRLHEADPPAHVAVVITERDLLEQGAYDTLERFFGWAFGRGAERVTVLVSVLDAAVVETLERELRNVDAPRPIAVRGPGDTERADAPIQVSIGLGGKREFADAVREIAADVAAGDLEPDAIDEDTISERLVFPEEPDLLIKTGAERLSDFAIWQSVYSELYFTDVNWRDFRERDYLRAILDFQNRKRRFGT
;
A
#
# COMPACT_ATOMS: atom_id res chain seq x y z
N MET A 1 18.14 20.92 -2.96
CA MET A 1 17.26 20.41 -4.03
C MET A 1 17.96 20.65 -5.37
N GLY A 2 18.13 19.63 -6.21
CA GLY A 2 18.83 19.77 -7.50
C GLY A 2 17.95 20.37 -8.60
N LEU A 3 18.56 20.76 -9.73
CA LEU A 3 17.83 21.25 -10.92
C LEU A 3 16.79 20.24 -11.42
N TYR A 4 17.15 18.95 -11.40
CA TYR A 4 16.25 17.87 -11.81
C TYR A 4 15.04 17.70 -10.87
N ASP A 5 15.25 17.82 -9.56
CA ASP A 5 14.16 17.72 -8.57
C ASP A 5 13.16 18.88 -8.77
N THR A 6 13.69 20.08 -9.03
CA THR A 6 12.88 21.28 -9.32
C THR A 6 12.07 21.09 -10.60
N TYR A 7 12.69 20.53 -11.65
CA TYR A 7 12.01 20.21 -12.89
C TYR A 7 10.84 19.24 -12.70
N LEU A 8 11.02 18.16 -11.93
CA LEU A 8 9.94 17.21 -11.64
C LEU A 8 8.79 17.87 -10.86
N ALA A 9 9.11 18.65 -9.82
CA ALA A 9 8.10 19.34 -9.02
C ALA A 9 7.28 20.34 -9.85
N VAL A 10 7.93 21.08 -10.75
CA VAL A 10 7.24 22.00 -11.67
C VAL A 10 6.35 21.23 -12.63
N ARG A 11 6.83 20.12 -13.21
CA ARG A 11 6.02 19.31 -14.13
C ARG A 11 4.77 18.75 -13.46
N HIS A 12 4.89 18.25 -12.24
CA HIS A 12 3.74 17.74 -11.50
C HIS A 12 2.74 18.85 -11.19
N ARG A 13 3.21 20.03 -10.74
CA ARG A 13 2.35 21.19 -10.45
C ARG A 13 1.58 21.70 -11.68
N LEU A 14 2.22 21.65 -12.85
CA LEU A 14 1.63 22.12 -14.10
C LEU A 14 0.92 21.01 -14.87
N HIS A 15 0.81 19.81 -14.31
CA HIS A 15 0.17 18.69 -14.96
C HIS A 15 -1.35 18.88 -14.97
N GLU A 16 -2.01 18.59 -16.10
CA GLU A 16 -3.46 18.78 -16.25
C GLU A 16 -4.29 17.68 -15.57
N ALA A 17 -3.77 16.46 -15.52
CA ALA A 17 -4.40 15.33 -14.84
C ALA A 17 -4.21 15.37 -13.32
N ASP A 18 -5.23 14.94 -12.58
CA ASP A 18 -5.17 14.83 -11.13
C ASP A 18 -4.12 13.80 -10.66
N PRO A 19 -3.45 14.03 -9.52
CA PRO A 19 -2.62 13.02 -8.88
C PRO A 19 -3.44 11.83 -8.35
N PRO A 20 -2.79 10.71 -8.00
CA PRO A 20 -3.47 9.61 -7.33
C PRO A 20 -3.98 10.06 -5.95
N ALA A 21 -5.27 9.84 -5.67
CA ALA A 21 -5.87 10.15 -4.38
C ALA A 21 -5.49 9.08 -3.34
N HIS A 22 -5.36 7.82 -3.75
CA HIS A 22 -4.90 6.72 -2.90
C HIS A 22 -3.59 6.13 -3.41
N VAL A 23 -2.53 6.27 -2.62
CA VAL A 23 -1.19 5.72 -2.94
C VAL A 23 -0.87 4.56 -2.01
N ALA A 24 -0.55 3.40 -2.58
CA ALA A 24 0.00 2.28 -1.85
C ALA A 24 1.50 2.10 -2.12
N VAL A 25 2.25 1.66 -1.11
CA VAL A 25 3.65 1.22 -1.27
C VAL A 25 3.84 -0.17 -0.67
N VAL A 26 4.50 -1.06 -1.42
CA VAL A 26 4.81 -2.42 -0.97
C VAL A 26 6.30 -2.54 -0.63
N ILE A 27 6.58 -2.76 0.65
CA ILE A 27 7.92 -2.95 1.21
C ILE A 27 7.98 -4.29 1.96
N THR A 28 9.18 -4.77 2.24
CA THR A 28 9.41 -6.02 2.97
C THR A 28 9.91 -5.74 4.38
N GLU A 29 9.85 -6.74 5.26
CA GLU A 29 10.50 -6.68 6.57
C GLU A 29 11.98 -6.31 6.45
N ARG A 30 12.67 -6.78 5.40
CA ARG A 30 14.09 -6.50 5.16
C ARG A 30 14.33 -5.04 4.81
N ASP A 31 13.42 -4.44 4.03
CA ASP A 31 13.49 -3.01 3.70
C ASP A 31 13.39 -2.14 4.96
N LEU A 32 12.57 -2.54 5.94
CA LEU A 32 12.39 -1.82 7.21
C LEU A 32 13.51 -2.04 8.23
N LEU A 33 14.25 -3.14 8.12
CA LEU A 33 15.41 -3.42 8.98
C LEU A 33 16.66 -2.62 8.58
N GLU A 34 16.66 -1.98 7.41
CA GLU A 34 17.76 -1.12 7.00
C GLU A 34 17.79 0.22 7.76
N GLN A 35 19.00 0.73 8.02
CA GLN A 35 19.17 2.01 8.70
C GLN A 35 18.53 3.15 7.87
N GLY A 36 17.69 3.96 8.51
CA GLY A 36 17.00 5.09 7.88
C GLY A 36 15.73 4.71 7.08
N ALA A 37 15.29 3.46 7.14
CA ALA A 37 14.07 3.02 6.47
C ALA A 37 12.80 3.69 7.03
N TYR A 38 12.70 3.83 8.36
CA TYR A 38 11.60 4.52 9.01
C TYR A 38 11.61 6.03 8.71
N ASP A 39 12.77 6.70 8.76
CA ASP A 39 12.91 8.10 8.31
C ASP A 39 12.46 8.30 6.86
N THR A 40 12.63 7.28 6.01
CA THR A 40 12.15 7.32 4.63
C THR A 40 10.63 7.19 4.56
N LEU A 41 10.04 6.38 5.43
CA LEU A 41 8.59 6.26 5.57
C LEU A 41 7.94 7.57 6.05
N GLU A 42 8.50 8.20 7.07
CA GLU A 42 8.03 9.52 7.57
C GLU A 42 8.05 10.57 6.47
N ARG A 43 9.16 10.67 5.75
CA ARG A 43 9.29 11.59 4.61
C ARG A 43 8.34 11.25 3.47
N PHE A 44 8.15 9.96 3.18
CA PHE A 44 7.22 9.50 2.16
C PHE A 44 5.78 9.94 2.45
N PHE A 45 5.31 9.84 3.71
CA PHE A 45 4.01 10.36 4.08
C PHE A 45 3.91 11.86 3.79
N GLY A 46 4.92 12.64 4.21
CA GLY A 46 4.98 14.07 3.91
C GLY A 46 4.92 14.39 2.41
N TRP A 47 5.62 13.62 1.58
CA TRP A 47 5.57 13.78 0.13
C TRP A 47 4.21 13.42 -0.44
N ALA A 48 3.61 12.30 -0.01
CA ALA A 48 2.35 11.81 -0.54
C ALA A 48 1.21 12.81 -0.33
N PHE A 49 0.97 13.20 0.92
CA PHE A 49 -0.06 14.20 1.24
C PHE A 49 0.28 15.57 0.66
N GLY A 50 1.57 15.93 0.61
CA GLY A 50 2.03 17.18 0.01
C GLY A 50 1.91 17.24 -1.53
N ARG A 51 1.53 16.15 -2.19
CA ARG A 51 1.40 16.03 -3.66
C ARG A 51 0.02 15.53 -4.10
N GLY A 52 -0.97 15.60 -3.21
CA GLY A 52 -2.38 15.39 -3.54
C GLY A 52 -2.96 14.03 -3.14
N ALA A 53 -2.19 13.14 -2.51
CA ALA A 53 -2.77 11.95 -1.92
C ALA A 53 -3.69 12.32 -0.74
N GLU A 54 -4.84 11.67 -0.66
CA GLU A 54 -5.80 11.74 0.44
C GLU A 54 -5.66 10.54 1.39
N ARG A 55 -5.23 9.39 0.85
CA ARG A 55 -4.96 8.16 1.59
C ARG A 55 -3.63 7.53 1.19
N VAL A 56 -2.92 6.98 2.18
CA VAL A 56 -1.68 6.24 1.99
C VAL A 56 -1.79 4.87 2.63
N THR A 57 -1.43 3.83 1.87
CA THR A 57 -1.36 2.45 2.36
C THR A 57 0.08 1.96 2.30
N VAL A 58 0.56 1.36 3.39
CA VAL A 58 1.88 0.73 3.45
C VAL A 58 1.66 -0.75 3.64
N LEU A 59 2.12 -1.56 2.69
CA LEU A 59 2.03 -3.01 2.75
C LEU A 59 3.40 -3.56 3.07
N VAL A 60 3.51 -4.17 4.26
CA VAL A 60 4.74 -4.75 4.79
C VAL A 60 4.65 -6.26 4.66
N SER A 61 5.43 -6.80 3.73
CA SER A 61 5.58 -8.24 3.55
C SER A 61 6.56 -8.81 4.57
N VAL A 62 6.06 -9.65 5.47
CA VAL A 62 6.85 -10.41 6.43
C VAL A 62 6.90 -11.88 6.05
N LEU A 63 8.05 -12.50 6.28
CA LEU A 63 8.24 -13.95 6.15
C LEU A 63 8.23 -14.65 7.51
N ASP A 64 8.68 -13.95 8.55
CA ASP A 64 8.72 -14.46 9.92
C ASP A 64 7.67 -13.77 10.79
N ALA A 65 6.74 -14.55 11.35
CA ALA A 65 5.74 -14.01 12.26
C ALA A 65 6.36 -13.41 13.54
N ALA A 66 7.57 -13.83 13.91
CA ALA A 66 8.26 -13.33 15.10
C ALA A 66 8.63 -11.84 15.02
N VAL A 67 8.75 -11.27 13.81
CA VAL A 67 9.08 -9.85 13.66
C VAL A 67 7.86 -8.93 13.71
N VAL A 68 6.64 -9.47 13.57
CA VAL A 68 5.39 -8.71 13.46
C VAL A 68 5.20 -7.75 14.63
N GLU A 69 5.27 -8.24 15.87
CA GLU A 69 5.04 -7.42 17.07
C GLU A 69 6.03 -6.25 17.17
N THR A 70 7.29 -6.50 16.78
CA THR A 70 8.31 -5.45 16.75
C THR A 70 7.99 -4.42 15.67
N LEU A 71 7.70 -4.85 14.43
CA LEU A 71 7.36 -3.95 13.34
C LEU A 71 6.12 -3.11 13.67
N GLU A 72 5.08 -3.72 14.23
CA GLU A 72 3.88 -3.00 14.65
C GLU A 72 4.21 -1.87 15.64
N ARG A 73 5.02 -2.17 16.66
CA ARG A 73 5.42 -1.18 17.65
C ARG A 73 6.20 -0.03 17.01
N GLU A 74 7.18 -0.33 16.17
CA GLU A 74 7.97 0.72 15.50
C GLU A 74 7.07 1.55 14.58
N LEU A 75 6.23 0.92 13.76
CA LEU A 75 5.33 1.59 12.82
C LEU A 75 4.29 2.47 13.49
N ARG A 76 3.80 2.11 14.68
CA ARG A 76 2.88 2.96 15.47
C ARG A 76 3.55 4.23 16.01
N ASN A 77 4.88 4.24 16.12
CA ASN A 77 5.66 5.36 16.64
C ASN A 77 6.26 6.26 15.55
N VAL A 78 6.04 5.94 14.27
CA VAL A 78 6.53 6.71 13.13
C VAL A 78 5.86 8.08 13.08
N ASP A 79 6.65 9.14 12.89
CA ASP A 79 6.11 10.49 12.76
C ASP A 79 5.34 10.65 11.43
N ALA A 80 4.08 11.05 11.51
CA ALA A 80 3.21 11.15 10.35
C ALA A 80 2.38 12.45 10.33
N PRO A 81 2.13 13.05 9.16
CA PRO A 81 1.31 14.26 9.02
C PRO A 81 -0.19 14.01 9.23
N ARG A 82 -0.62 12.74 9.31
CA ARG A 82 -2.01 12.30 9.46
C ARG A 82 -2.07 11.10 10.42
N PRO A 83 -3.23 10.80 11.04
CA PRO A 83 -3.38 9.62 11.87
C PRO A 83 -3.02 8.33 11.13
N ILE A 84 -2.34 7.43 11.84
CA ILE A 84 -1.88 6.13 11.36
C ILE A 84 -2.65 5.01 12.06
N ALA A 85 -3.11 4.03 11.28
CA ALA A 85 -3.60 2.76 11.78
C ALA A 85 -2.64 1.65 11.33
N VAL A 86 -2.11 0.88 12.28
CA VAL A 86 -1.19 -0.24 12.01
C VAL A 86 -1.89 -1.54 12.36
N ARG A 87 -1.91 -2.48 11.42
CA ARG A 87 -2.61 -3.75 11.51
C ARG A 87 -1.68 -4.91 11.23
N GLY A 88 -1.68 -5.89 12.11
CA GLY A 88 -1.00 -7.16 11.95
C GLY A 88 -1.91 -8.26 11.38
N PRO A 89 -1.35 -9.47 11.15
CA PRO A 89 -2.10 -10.60 10.58
C PRO A 89 -3.26 -11.11 11.44
N GLY A 90 -3.34 -10.73 12.73
CA GLY A 90 -4.39 -11.15 13.65
C GLY A 90 -5.52 -10.14 13.82
N ASP A 91 -5.43 -8.97 13.19
CA ASP A 91 -6.38 -7.86 13.41
C ASP A 91 -7.61 -7.97 12.51
N THR A 92 -8.77 -8.25 13.11
CA THR A 92 -10.05 -8.41 12.40
C THR A 92 -10.86 -7.11 12.31
N GLU A 93 -10.53 -6.09 13.08
CA GLU A 93 -11.30 -4.84 13.13
C GLU A 93 -10.89 -3.87 12.02
N ARG A 94 -11.87 -3.38 11.24
CA ARG A 94 -11.63 -2.31 10.26
C ARG A 94 -11.12 -1.03 10.92
N ALA A 95 -10.10 -0.43 10.34
CA ALA A 95 -9.55 0.85 10.79
C ALA A 95 -9.67 1.90 9.67
N ASP A 96 -10.33 3.02 9.96
CA ASP A 96 -10.46 4.15 9.04
C ASP A 96 -9.48 5.26 9.47
N ALA A 97 -8.31 5.25 8.85
CA ALA A 97 -7.28 6.26 9.03
C ALA A 97 -6.74 6.69 7.65
N PRO A 98 -6.33 7.95 7.46
CA PRO A 98 -5.72 8.38 6.20
C PRO A 98 -4.40 7.67 5.89
N ILE A 99 -3.70 7.17 6.91
CA ILE A 99 -2.55 6.30 6.75
C ILE A 99 -2.89 4.94 7.33
N GLN A 100 -2.83 3.91 6.52
CA GLN A 100 -3.04 2.55 6.96
C GLN A 100 -1.78 1.72 6.66
N VAL A 101 -1.33 0.93 7.63
CA VAL A 101 -0.18 0.04 7.48
C VAL A 101 -0.64 -1.38 7.73
N SER A 102 -0.47 -2.23 6.73
CA SER A 102 -0.70 -3.68 6.83
C SER A 102 0.62 -4.40 7.00
N ILE A 103 0.69 -5.29 7.96
CA ILE A 103 1.78 -6.25 8.10
C ILE A 103 1.18 -7.63 7.86
N GLY A 104 1.63 -8.29 6.80
CA GLY A 104 1.02 -9.54 6.35
C GLY A 104 2.03 -10.61 5.96
N LEU A 105 1.60 -11.86 6.06
CA LEU A 105 2.40 -13.04 5.76
C LEU A 105 2.27 -13.50 4.29
N GLY A 106 1.85 -12.57 3.41
CA GLY A 106 1.62 -12.79 1.98
C GLY A 106 0.15 -12.76 1.55
N GLY A 107 -0.13 -12.17 0.40
CA GLY A 107 -1.46 -12.01 -0.21
C GLY A 107 -2.12 -13.34 -0.59
N LYS A 108 -1.37 -14.37 -1.00
CA LYS A 108 -1.95 -15.72 -1.16
C LYS A 108 -2.44 -16.31 0.14
N ARG A 109 -1.71 -16.08 1.24
CA ARG A 109 -2.11 -16.55 2.56
C ARG A 109 -3.34 -15.80 3.05
N GLU A 110 -3.33 -14.47 2.92
CA GLU A 110 -4.48 -13.62 3.20
C GLU A 110 -5.74 -14.10 2.46
N PHE A 111 -5.63 -14.34 1.15
CA PHE A 111 -6.75 -14.84 0.36
C PHE A 111 -7.22 -16.23 0.82
N ALA A 112 -6.29 -17.14 1.15
CA ALA A 112 -6.64 -18.45 1.67
C ALA A 112 -7.32 -18.37 3.05
N ASP A 113 -6.91 -17.42 3.90
CA ASP A 113 -7.53 -17.17 5.20
C ASP A 113 -8.94 -16.60 5.04
N ALA A 114 -9.13 -15.61 4.14
CA ALA A 114 -10.45 -15.08 3.77
C ALA A 114 -11.41 -16.19 3.29
N VAL A 115 -10.95 -17.08 2.40
CA VAL A 115 -11.75 -18.21 1.91
C VAL A 115 -12.12 -19.18 3.03
N ARG A 116 -11.21 -19.42 4.00
CA ARG A 116 -11.50 -20.29 5.16
C ARG A 116 -12.56 -19.68 6.07
N GLU A 117 -12.50 -18.37 6.30
CA GLU A 117 -13.51 -17.65 7.09
C GLU A 117 -14.88 -17.71 6.42
N ILE A 118 -14.95 -17.43 5.12
CA ILE A 118 -16.18 -17.54 4.32
C ILE A 118 -16.74 -18.98 4.40
N ALA A 119 -15.89 -19.99 4.25
CA ALA A 119 -16.30 -21.38 4.34
C ALA A 119 -16.81 -21.76 5.75
N ALA A 120 -16.25 -21.16 6.81
CA ALA A 120 -16.70 -21.38 8.17
C ALA A 120 -18.11 -20.78 8.40
N ASP A 121 -18.37 -19.57 7.88
CA ASP A 121 -19.68 -18.93 7.99
C ASP A 121 -20.75 -19.68 7.21
N VAL A 122 -20.39 -20.20 6.02
CA VAL A 122 -21.26 -21.10 5.26
C VAL A 122 -21.58 -22.36 6.04
N ALA A 123 -20.58 -22.98 6.68
CA ALA A 123 -20.79 -24.19 7.49
C ALA A 123 -21.63 -23.92 8.75
N ALA A 124 -21.56 -22.71 9.31
CA ALA A 124 -22.37 -22.25 10.43
C ALA A 124 -23.82 -21.91 10.02
N GLY A 125 -24.07 -21.69 8.72
CA GLY A 125 -25.36 -21.25 8.18
C GLY A 125 -25.56 -19.73 8.24
N ASP A 126 -24.50 -18.98 8.51
CA ASP A 126 -24.51 -17.50 8.59
C ASP A 126 -24.39 -16.85 7.20
N LEU A 127 -23.94 -17.61 6.19
CA LEU A 127 -23.79 -17.15 4.80
C LEU A 127 -24.24 -18.25 3.83
N GLU A 128 -25.04 -17.89 2.83
CA GLU A 128 -25.42 -18.82 1.76
C GLU A 128 -24.32 -18.86 0.68
N PRO A 129 -23.93 -20.05 0.16
CA PRO A 129 -22.89 -20.14 -0.87
C PRO A 129 -23.16 -19.30 -2.12
N ASP A 130 -24.44 -19.21 -2.53
CA ASP A 130 -24.85 -18.46 -3.71
C ASP A 130 -24.87 -16.93 -3.49
N ALA A 131 -24.70 -16.48 -2.24
CA ALA A 131 -24.59 -15.07 -1.88
C ALA A 131 -23.12 -14.58 -1.84
N ILE A 132 -22.14 -15.46 -2.08
CA ILE A 132 -20.73 -15.08 -2.10
C ILE A 132 -20.41 -14.37 -3.41
N ASP A 133 -19.97 -13.12 -3.31
CA ASP A 133 -19.55 -12.24 -4.41
C ASP A 133 -18.18 -11.59 -4.14
N GLU A 134 -17.75 -10.71 -5.04
CA GLU A 134 -16.49 -9.97 -4.92
C GLU A 134 -16.43 -9.10 -3.66
N ASP A 135 -17.56 -8.52 -3.25
CA ASP A 135 -17.66 -7.72 -2.03
C ASP A 135 -17.42 -8.60 -0.81
N THR A 136 -18.07 -9.76 -0.73
CA THR A 136 -17.90 -10.75 0.34
C THR A 136 -16.44 -11.12 0.55
N ILE A 137 -15.67 -11.31 -0.53
CA ILE A 137 -14.23 -11.59 -0.45
C ILE A 137 -13.48 -10.35 0.05
N SER A 138 -13.74 -9.19 -0.56
CA SER A 138 -13.07 -7.92 -0.22
C SER A 138 -13.24 -7.58 1.26
N GLU A 139 -14.40 -7.88 1.83
CA GLU A 139 -14.72 -7.63 3.24
C GLU A 139 -13.84 -8.42 4.23
N ARG A 140 -13.27 -9.55 3.79
CA ARG A 140 -12.41 -10.46 4.57
C ARG A 140 -10.92 -10.24 4.33
N LEU A 141 -10.57 -9.38 3.38
CA LEU A 141 -9.19 -8.96 3.20
C LEU A 141 -8.83 -7.92 4.26
N VAL A 142 -7.56 -7.91 4.67
CA VAL A 142 -7.03 -6.95 5.63
C VAL A 142 -7.15 -5.53 5.07
N PHE A 143 -7.04 -5.40 3.74
CA PHE A 143 -7.24 -4.17 2.98
C PHE A 143 -8.32 -4.36 1.89
N PRO A 144 -9.53 -3.83 2.09
CA PRO A 144 -10.57 -3.88 1.07
C PRO A 144 -10.37 -2.83 -0.04
N GLU A 145 -9.57 -1.78 0.20
CA GLU A 145 -9.51 -0.61 -0.68
C GLU A 145 -8.47 -0.76 -1.81
N GLU A 146 -8.88 -0.38 -3.02
CA GLU A 146 -8.04 -0.38 -4.22
C GLU A 146 -7.30 0.96 -4.37
N PRO A 147 -5.94 0.98 -4.35
CA PRO A 147 -5.21 2.21 -4.56
C PRO A 147 -5.24 2.65 -6.03
N ASP A 148 -5.21 3.96 -6.27
CA ASP A 148 -5.00 4.51 -7.62
C ASP A 148 -3.60 4.12 -8.14
N LEU A 149 -2.57 4.25 -7.29
CA LEU A 149 -1.18 4.00 -7.62
C LEU A 149 -0.54 3.08 -6.58
N LEU A 150 0.01 1.95 -7.04
CA LEU A 150 0.79 1.02 -6.22
C LEU A 150 2.27 1.08 -6.61
N ILE A 151 3.11 1.48 -5.66
CA ILE A 151 4.57 1.58 -5.83
C ILE A 151 5.24 0.35 -5.22
N LYS A 152 6.09 -0.34 -6.00
CA LYS A 152 6.97 -1.40 -5.50
C LYS A 152 8.43 -0.99 -5.66
N THR A 153 9.15 -0.95 -4.54
CA THR A 153 10.60 -0.66 -4.50
C THR A 153 11.44 -1.93 -4.50
N GLY A 154 12.70 -1.81 -4.93
CA GLY A 154 13.71 -2.87 -4.87
C GLY A 154 13.41 -4.14 -5.69
N ALA A 155 12.44 -4.09 -6.62
CA ALA A 155 12.02 -5.25 -7.40
C ALA A 155 11.35 -4.86 -8.72
N GLU A 156 11.43 -5.76 -9.71
CA GLU A 156 10.79 -5.61 -11.03
C GLU A 156 9.42 -6.32 -11.12
N ARG A 157 8.94 -6.90 -10.01
CA ARG A 157 7.69 -7.68 -9.95
C ARG A 157 6.97 -7.45 -8.64
N LEU A 158 5.65 -7.61 -8.67
CA LEU A 158 4.86 -7.68 -7.45
C LEU A 158 5.39 -8.81 -6.57
N SER A 159 5.68 -8.48 -5.33
CA SER A 159 5.77 -9.48 -4.27
C SER A 159 4.38 -10.08 -4.07
N ASP A 160 4.29 -11.22 -3.40
CA ASP A 160 3.03 -11.92 -3.11
C ASP A 160 2.13 -11.07 -2.18
N PHE A 161 1.60 -9.94 -2.64
CA PHE A 161 0.90 -8.91 -1.88
C PHE A 161 0.01 -8.06 -2.80
N ALA A 162 -1.12 -7.59 -2.26
CA ALA A 162 -2.12 -6.79 -2.97
C ALA A 162 -2.71 -7.47 -4.24
N ILE A 163 -2.76 -8.80 -4.29
CA ILE A 163 -3.17 -9.52 -5.51
C ILE A 163 -4.62 -9.23 -5.94
N TRP A 164 -5.50 -8.94 -4.99
CA TRP A 164 -6.89 -8.61 -5.23
C TRP A 164 -7.05 -7.11 -5.46
N GLN A 165 -6.46 -6.32 -4.56
CA GLN A 165 -6.60 -4.87 -4.50
C GLN A 165 -5.90 -4.15 -5.66
N SER A 166 -4.92 -4.81 -6.31
CA SER A 166 -4.13 -4.19 -7.38
C SER A 166 -4.69 -4.37 -8.79
N VAL A 167 -5.83 -5.06 -8.95
CA VAL A 167 -6.38 -5.43 -10.27
C VAL A 167 -6.62 -4.20 -11.15
N TYR A 168 -7.11 -3.11 -10.57
CA TYR A 168 -7.38 -1.85 -11.28
C TYR A 168 -6.40 -0.72 -10.93
N SER A 169 -5.40 -1.01 -10.09
CA SER A 169 -4.36 -0.04 -9.71
C SER A 169 -3.33 0.16 -10.81
N GLU A 170 -2.85 1.38 -10.97
CA GLU A 170 -1.66 1.63 -11.77
C GLU A 170 -0.42 1.17 -11.00
N LEU A 171 0.37 0.29 -11.62
CA LEU A 171 1.56 -0.27 -11.00
C LEU A 171 2.82 0.50 -11.44
N TYR A 172 3.62 0.90 -10.45
CA TYR A 172 4.93 1.54 -10.65
C TYR A 172 6.02 0.75 -9.93
N PHE A 173 6.97 0.21 -10.71
CA PHE A 173 8.11 -0.53 -10.19
C PHE A 173 9.37 0.31 -10.27
N THR A 174 10.18 0.28 -9.22
CA THR A 174 11.50 0.92 -9.20
C THR A 174 12.55 0.01 -8.60
N ASP A 175 13.74 0.08 -9.18
CA ASP A 175 14.98 -0.54 -8.72
C ASP A 175 15.62 0.18 -7.52
N VAL A 176 15.08 1.34 -7.13
CA VAL A 176 15.54 2.07 -5.94
C VAL A 176 15.18 1.28 -4.68
N ASN A 177 16.19 1.01 -3.85
CA ASN A 177 15.99 0.40 -2.53
C ASN A 177 15.18 1.35 -1.63
N TRP A 178 14.35 0.80 -0.75
CA TRP A 178 13.46 1.61 0.08
C TRP A 178 14.20 2.67 0.90
N ARG A 179 15.31 2.31 1.58
CA ARG A 179 16.11 3.27 2.36
C ARG A 179 16.69 4.44 1.57
N ASP A 180 16.82 4.28 0.25
CA ASP A 180 17.38 5.26 -0.67
C ASP A 180 16.30 6.03 -1.44
N PHE A 181 15.02 5.67 -1.24
CA PHE A 181 13.87 6.27 -1.92
C PHE A 181 13.71 7.74 -1.51
N ARG A 182 13.62 8.62 -2.51
CA ARG A 182 13.58 10.07 -2.32
C ARG A 182 12.34 10.69 -2.94
N GLU A 183 12.10 11.95 -2.60
CA GLU A 183 11.01 12.75 -3.20
C GLU A 183 11.01 12.72 -4.73
N ARG A 184 12.19 12.71 -5.37
CA ARG A 184 12.30 12.62 -6.83
C ARG A 184 11.75 11.30 -7.38
N ASP A 185 11.88 10.21 -6.64
CA ASP A 185 11.45 8.89 -7.06
C ASP A 185 9.93 8.78 -6.92
N TYR A 186 9.38 9.37 -5.85
CA TYR A 186 7.95 9.55 -5.71
C TYR A 186 7.35 10.45 -6.80
N LEU A 187 7.98 11.58 -7.11
CA LEU A 187 7.55 12.46 -8.21
C LEU A 187 7.57 11.76 -9.56
N ARG A 188 8.55 10.89 -9.82
CA ARG A 188 8.57 10.05 -11.03
C ARG A 188 7.37 9.11 -11.08
N ALA A 189 7.02 8.46 -9.96
CA ALA A 189 5.88 7.57 -9.87
C ALA A 189 4.54 8.31 -10.14
N ILE A 190 4.33 9.46 -9.51
CA ILE A 190 3.12 10.27 -9.74
C ILE A 190 3.07 10.76 -11.18
N LEU A 191 4.18 11.26 -11.73
CA LEU A 191 4.19 11.73 -13.11
C LEU A 191 3.93 10.59 -14.09
N ASP A 192 4.47 9.40 -13.85
CA ASP A 192 4.17 8.22 -14.68
C ASP A 192 2.66 7.92 -14.66
N PHE A 193 2.07 7.87 -13.46
CA PHE A 193 0.61 7.74 -13.28
C PHE A 193 -0.18 8.81 -14.05
N GLN A 194 0.16 10.08 -13.87
CA GLN A 194 -0.54 11.20 -14.50
C GLN A 194 -0.40 11.20 -16.04
N ASN A 195 0.69 10.65 -16.58
CA ASN A 195 0.90 10.53 -18.03
C ASN A 195 0.17 9.31 -18.64
N ARG A 196 -0.22 8.33 -17.84
CA ARG A 196 -1.02 7.21 -18.32
C ARG A 196 -2.43 7.71 -18.65
N LYS A 197 -2.85 7.54 -19.90
CA LYS A 197 -4.25 7.77 -20.28
C LYS A 197 -5.08 6.70 -19.59
N ARG A 198 -5.81 7.05 -18.51
CA ARG A 198 -6.76 6.13 -17.87
C ARG A 198 -7.72 5.63 -18.95
N ARG A 199 -7.47 4.41 -19.43
CA ARG A 199 -8.43 3.65 -20.22
C ARG A 199 -9.24 2.90 -19.17
N PHE A 200 -10.18 3.59 -18.53
CA PHE A 200 -11.22 2.86 -17.81
C PHE A 200 -11.87 1.95 -18.84
N GLY A 201 -11.57 0.65 -18.76
CA GLY A 201 -12.29 -0.34 -19.52
C GLY A 201 -13.74 -0.23 -19.09
N THR A 202 -14.62 0.05 -20.05
CA THR A 202 -16.08 -0.14 -19.89
C THR A 202 -16.40 -1.56 -19.47
#